data_AF-A0A0Q5NQJ8-F1
#
_entry.id   AF-A0A0Q5NQJ8-F1
#
_cell.length_a   1.000
_cell.length_b   1.000
_cell.length_c   1.000
_cell.angle_alpha   90.00
_cell.angle_beta   90.00
_cell.angle_gamma   90.00
#
_symmetry.space_group_name_H-M   'P 1'
#
loop_
_entity.id
_entity.type
_entity.pdbx_description
1 polymer ?
#
loop_
_entity_poly.entity_id
_entity_poly.type
_entity_poly.pdbx_seq_one_letter_code
_entity_poly.pdbx_strand_id
1 'polypeptide(L)'
;MAAILPASQHPTPRFALDHQAHNVNGKPDARPLSAEELLAALHSKFSANFSNTRTIHSLAGTLEARARALSLAGKRLDSLAGDAIHQHELAKYIDEIFGDSMCATYLSCCGLDVAARMLLRRSLELGLVVAAYWDAPVDFWNWREHDGDIRFTTLCAYIESDGYTTLCRKQGKSEEVDVKPTIKTLERLYSVLSNVVHPKPYNFSTTQERMYTADPEEVRKTLGYAVETQQIIATILCWRFPDFNDILTSAPKK
;
A
#
# COMPACT_ATOMS: atom_id res chain seq x y z
N MET A 1 4.71 46.25 -25.29
CA MET A 1 6.03 45.77 -24.80
C MET A 1 5.85 45.37 -23.34
N ALA A 2 5.65 44.08 -23.07
CA ALA A 2 5.52 43.57 -21.71
C ALA A 2 6.93 43.18 -21.21
N ALA A 3 7.33 43.74 -20.05
CA ALA A 3 8.59 43.44 -19.41
C ALA A 3 8.55 42.02 -18.82
N ILE A 4 9.48 41.17 -19.25
CA ILE A 4 9.73 39.85 -18.67
C ILE A 4 10.41 40.09 -17.32
N LEU A 5 9.74 39.74 -16.22
CA LEU A 5 10.36 39.72 -14.90
C LEU A 5 11.43 38.62 -14.85
N PRO A 6 12.61 38.87 -14.25
CA PRO A 6 13.64 37.85 -14.12
C PRO A 6 13.16 36.73 -13.18
N ALA A 7 13.45 35.49 -13.56
CA ALA A 7 13.18 34.30 -12.77
C ALA A 7 13.75 34.47 -11.36
N SER A 8 12.89 34.38 -10.34
CA SER A 8 13.31 34.41 -8.95
C SER A 8 14.20 33.20 -8.68
N GLN A 9 15.46 33.46 -8.31
CA GLN A 9 16.38 32.45 -7.81
C GLN A 9 15.91 32.03 -6.41
N HIS A 10 14.92 31.14 -6.36
CA HIS A 10 14.64 30.42 -5.13
C HIS A 10 15.76 29.40 -4.91
N PRO A 11 16.48 29.43 -3.78
CA PRO A 11 17.53 28.45 -3.49
C PRO A 11 16.90 27.05 -3.46
N THR A 12 17.42 26.16 -4.30
CA THR A 12 17.01 24.76 -4.33
C THR A 12 17.32 24.11 -2.98
N PRO A 13 16.36 23.41 -2.34
CA PRO A 13 16.59 22.63 -1.13
C PRO A 13 17.84 21.74 -1.25
N ARG A 14 18.81 21.89 -0.35
CA ARG A 14 19.99 21.02 -0.30
C ARG A 14 19.66 19.78 0.52
N PHE A 15 19.74 18.61 -0.11
CA PHE A 15 19.73 17.35 0.62
C PHE A 15 21.00 17.27 1.47
N ALA A 16 20.87 17.16 2.80
CA ALA A 16 21.96 16.75 3.67
C ALA A 16 22.20 15.24 3.46
N LEU A 17 22.72 14.89 2.29
CA LEU A 17 23.30 13.58 2.06
C LEU A 17 24.67 13.63 2.74
N ASP A 18 24.93 12.71 3.67
CA ASP A 18 26.25 12.50 4.29
C ASP A 18 27.25 12.02 3.22
N HIS A 19 27.61 12.89 2.29
CA HIS A 19 28.69 12.65 1.35
C HIS A 19 30.00 12.94 2.06
N GLN A 20 30.59 11.90 2.65
CA GLN A 20 32.04 11.84 2.89
C GLN A 20 32.85 11.60 1.59
N ALA A 21 32.28 11.85 0.41
CA ALA A 21 32.99 11.68 -0.86
C ALA A 21 33.42 13.04 -1.42
N HIS A 22 34.74 13.20 -1.53
CA HIS A 22 35.47 14.32 -2.15
C HIS A 22 35.43 15.68 -1.45
N ASN A 23 35.88 15.68 -0.19
CA ASN A 23 36.19 16.90 0.52
C ASN A 23 37.65 17.32 0.27
N VAL A 24 37.91 18.09 -0.80
CA VAL A 24 39.26 18.64 -1.03
C VAL A 24 39.52 19.91 -0.21
N ASN A 25 38.52 20.54 0.43
CA ASN A 25 38.74 21.80 1.18
C ASN A 25 37.76 22.12 2.33
N GLY A 26 37.04 21.14 2.89
CA GLY A 26 36.17 21.35 4.05
C GLY A 26 34.93 22.23 3.81
N LYS A 27 34.69 22.68 2.58
CA LYS A 27 33.49 23.44 2.20
C LYS A 27 32.54 22.52 1.41
N PRO A 28 31.25 22.43 1.79
CA PRO A 28 30.29 21.66 1.02
C PRO A 28 30.20 22.25 -0.39
N ASP A 29 30.41 21.41 -1.41
CA ASP A 29 30.28 21.79 -2.82
C ASP A 29 28.85 22.32 -3.04
N ALA A 30 28.78 23.56 -3.52
CA ALA A 30 27.53 24.33 -3.61
C ALA A 30 26.80 24.11 -4.94
N ARG A 31 27.39 23.35 -5.87
CA ARG A 31 26.81 23.14 -7.20
C ARG A 31 25.58 22.22 -7.15
N PRO A 32 24.60 22.42 -8.05
CA PRO A 32 23.53 21.43 -8.27
C PRO A 32 24.14 20.09 -8.69
N LEU A 33 23.62 19.00 -8.13
CA LEU A 33 23.96 17.65 -8.59
C LEU A 33 23.33 17.40 -9.97
N SER A 34 24.05 16.67 -10.82
CA SER A 34 23.45 16.05 -12.01
C SER A 34 22.46 14.96 -11.61
N ALA A 35 21.60 14.53 -12.55
CA ALA A 35 20.66 13.45 -12.29
C ALA A 35 21.36 12.14 -11.89
N GLU A 36 22.48 11.82 -12.52
CA GLU A 36 23.28 10.63 -12.21
C GLU A 36 23.85 10.70 -10.79
N GLU A 37 24.45 11.83 -10.41
CA GLU A 37 24.98 12.05 -9.06
C GLU A 37 23.88 11.96 -7.99
N LEU A 38 22.70 12.52 -8.27
CA LEU A 38 21.55 12.45 -7.36
C LEU A 38 21.07 11.00 -7.17
N LEU A 39 20.92 10.24 -8.26
CA LEU A 39 20.49 8.84 -8.20
C LEU A 39 21.50 7.97 -7.46
N ALA A 40 22.79 8.16 -7.70
CA ALA A 40 23.86 7.46 -6.99
C ALA A 40 23.84 7.77 -5.48
N ALA A 41 23.62 9.04 -5.13
CA ALA A 41 23.51 9.46 -3.74
C ALA A 41 22.30 8.86 -3.02
N LEU A 42 21.12 8.87 -3.65
CA LEU A 42 19.92 8.24 -3.13
C LEU A 42 20.11 6.74 -2.96
N HIS A 43 20.72 6.06 -3.93
CA HIS A 43 21.01 4.63 -3.83
C HIS A 43 21.92 4.32 -2.63
N SER A 44 22.98 5.10 -2.43
CA SER A 44 23.86 4.97 -1.26
C SER A 44 23.09 5.18 0.04
N LYS A 45 22.25 6.22 0.11
CA LYS A 45 21.43 6.54 1.30
C LYS A 45 20.44 5.41 1.61
N PHE A 46 19.71 4.90 0.63
CA PHE A 46 18.76 3.81 0.82
C PHE A 46 19.46 2.52 1.23
N SER A 47 20.62 2.21 0.66
CA SER A 47 21.42 1.05 1.07
C SER A 47 21.86 1.12 2.54
N ALA A 48 22.25 2.31 3.00
CA ALA A 48 22.55 2.54 4.41
C ALA A 48 21.29 2.36 5.30
N ASN A 49 20.14 2.88 4.87
CA ASN A 49 18.88 2.70 5.60
C ASN A 49 18.47 1.22 5.73
N PHE A 50 18.63 0.41 4.66
CA PHE A 50 18.39 -1.04 4.71
C PHE A 50 19.28 -1.74 5.75
N SER A 51 20.55 -1.33 5.80
CA SER A 51 21.49 -1.88 6.79
C SER A 51 21.05 -1.55 8.22
N ASN A 52 20.54 -0.34 8.44
CA ASN A 52 20.09 0.15 9.75
C ASN A 52 18.75 -0.46 10.20
N THR A 53 17.92 -0.92 9.27
CA THR A 53 16.59 -1.51 9.53
C THR A 53 16.62 -3.04 9.57
N ARG A 54 17.81 -3.65 9.53
CA ARG A 54 17.99 -5.11 9.46
C ARG A 54 17.30 -5.89 10.58
N THR A 55 17.20 -5.31 11.77
CA THR A 55 16.52 -5.92 12.93
C THR A 55 15.02 -6.10 12.72
N ILE A 56 14.44 -5.40 11.74
CA ILE A 56 13.01 -5.43 11.41
C ILE A 56 12.72 -6.39 10.24
N HIS A 57 13.75 -6.97 9.61
CA HIS A 57 13.59 -7.88 8.46
C HIS A 57 12.77 -9.15 8.75
N SER A 58 12.65 -9.57 10.02
CA SER A 58 11.78 -10.69 10.40
C SER A 58 10.30 -10.38 10.15
N LEU A 59 9.87 -9.13 10.35
CA LEU A 59 8.53 -8.66 9.98
C LEU A 59 8.37 -8.65 8.46
N ALA A 60 9.39 -8.23 7.71
CA ALA A 60 9.37 -8.26 6.25
C ALA A 60 9.19 -9.69 5.69
N GLY A 61 9.84 -10.68 6.30
CA GLY A 61 9.61 -12.09 5.94
C GLY A 61 8.18 -12.57 6.22
N THR A 62 7.56 -12.11 7.31
CA THR A 62 6.16 -12.41 7.63
C THR A 62 5.20 -11.73 6.64
N LEU A 63 5.50 -10.50 6.24
CA LEU A 63 4.73 -9.75 5.24
C LEU A 63 4.80 -10.38 3.86
N GLU A 64 5.98 -10.80 3.43
CA GLU A 64 6.19 -11.48 2.16
C GLU A 64 5.40 -12.79 2.11
N ALA A 65 5.53 -13.59 3.17
CA ALA A 65 4.78 -14.82 3.39
C ALA A 65 3.26 -14.63 3.21
N ARG A 66 2.68 -13.63 3.89
CA ARG A 66 1.26 -13.31 3.81
C ARG A 66 0.85 -12.75 2.46
N ALA A 67 1.65 -11.88 1.86
CA ALA A 67 1.40 -11.36 0.52
C ALA A 67 1.38 -12.49 -0.51
N ARG A 68 2.29 -13.46 -0.39
CA ARG A 68 2.33 -14.64 -1.24
C ARG A 68 1.09 -15.51 -1.07
N ALA A 69 0.61 -15.69 0.16
CA ALA A 69 -0.67 -16.37 0.41
C ALA A 69 -1.85 -15.65 -0.26
N LEU A 70 -1.88 -14.32 -0.24
CA LEU A 70 -2.87 -13.54 -1.00
C LEU A 70 -2.74 -13.81 -2.50
N SER A 71 -1.55 -13.72 -3.10
CA SER A 71 -1.34 -14.03 -4.54
C SER A 71 -1.81 -15.45 -4.91
N LEU A 72 -1.58 -16.45 -4.04
CA LEU A 72 -2.14 -17.79 -4.23
C LEU A 72 -3.66 -17.82 -4.19
N ALA A 73 -4.30 -17.05 -3.30
CA ALA A 73 -5.74 -16.88 -3.29
C ALA A 73 -6.25 -16.19 -4.57
N GLY A 74 -5.48 -15.26 -5.15
CA GLY A 74 -5.76 -14.66 -6.46
C GLY A 74 -5.83 -15.70 -7.58
N LYS A 75 -4.86 -16.62 -7.65
CA LYS A 75 -4.89 -17.74 -8.61
C LYS A 75 -6.10 -18.65 -8.39
N ARG A 76 -6.50 -18.84 -7.13
CA ARG A 76 -7.70 -19.62 -6.82
C ARG A 76 -8.98 -18.88 -7.25
N LEU A 77 -9.06 -17.57 -7.05
CA LEU A 77 -10.17 -16.74 -7.56
C LEU A 77 -10.30 -16.87 -9.07
N ASP A 78 -9.19 -16.78 -9.80
CA ASP A 78 -9.17 -16.92 -11.25
C ASP A 78 -9.77 -18.27 -11.69
N SER A 79 -9.44 -19.35 -10.99
CA SER A 79 -10.04 -20.67 -11.24
C SER A 79 -11.53 -20.78 -10.89
N LEU A 80 -12.05 -19.90 -10.01
CA LEU A 80 -13.46 -19.86 -9.63
C LEU A 80 -14.31 -18.98 -10.55
N ALA A 81 -13.69 -18.11 -11.36
CA ALA A 81 -14.38 -17.14 -12.20
C ALA A 81 -15.24 -17.78 -13.31
N GLY A 82 -14.95 -19.02 -13.71
CA GLY A 82 -15.71 -19.73 -14.75
C GLY A 82 -15.64 -18.98 -16.08
N ASP A 83 -16.79 -18.56 -16.62
CA ASP A 83 -16.88 -17.76 -17.86
C ASP A 83 -16.99 -16.24 -17.59
N ALA A 84 -16.99 -15.81 -16.32
CA ALA A 84 -17.19 -14.41 -15.95
C ALA A 84 -15.91 -13.60 -16.13
N ILE A 85 -15.79 -12.89 -17.25
CA ILE A 85 -14.61 -12.10 -17.61
C ILE A 85 -14.22 -11.09 -16.52
N HIS A 86 -15.20 -10.40 -15.91
CA HIS A 86 -14.91 -9.42 -14.86
C HIS A 86 -14.27 -10.07 -13.61
N GLN A 87 -14.62 -11.33 -13.30
CA GLN A 87 -14.05 -12.05 -12.16
C GLN A 87 -12.60 -12.48 -12.41
N HIS A 88 -12.27 -12.90 -13.64
CA HIS A 88 -10.88 -13.14 -14.05
C HIS A 88 -10.03 -11.87 -13.93
N GLU A 89 -10.58 -10.74 -14.38
CA GLU A 89 -9.89 -9.47 -14.26
C GLU A 89 -9.75 -9.01 -12.80
N LEU A 90 -10.77 -9.20 -11.96
CA LEU A 90 -10.71 -8.91 -10.53
C LEU A 90 -9.64 -9.75 -9.82
N ALA A 91 -9.49 -11.02 -10.18
CA ALA A 91 -8.49 -11.91 -9.59
C ALA A 91 -7.05 -11.38 -9.77
N LYS A 92 -6.76 -10.71 -10.89
CA LYS A 92 -5.43 -10.12 -11.19
C LYS A 92 -5.04 -9.00 -10.23
N TYR A 93 -6.01 -8.27 -9.67
CA TYR A 93 -5.71 -7.20 -8.70
C TYR A 93 -5.15 -7.73 -7.38
N ILE A 94 -5.24 -9.03 -7.11
CA ILE A 94 -4.57 -9.61 -5.95
C ILE A 94 -3.03 -9.61 -6.12
N ASP A 95 -2.51 -9.75 -7.34
CA ASP A 95 -1.08 -9.61 -7.60
C ASP A 95 -0.62 -8.14 -7.50
N GLU A 96 -1.50 -7.18 -7.81
CA GLU A 96 -1.26 -5.76 -7.54
C GLU A 96 -1.15 -5.49 -6.02
N ILE A 97 -2.02 -6.09 -5.21
CA ILE A 97 -1.94 -6.00 -3.74
C ILE A 97 -0.62 -6.59 -3.21
N PHE A 98 -0.15 -7.69 -3.80
CA PHE A 98 1.18 -8.24 -3.51
C PHE A 98 2.28 -7.22 -3.85
N GLY A 99 2.25 -6.66 -5.07
CA GLY A 99 3.23 -5.67 -5.54
C GLY A 99 3.28 -4.44 -4.64
N ASP A 100 2.12 -3.88 -4.32
CA ASP A 100 1.98 -2.72 -3.43
C ASP A 100 2.52 -3.03 -2.02
N SER A 101 2.25 -4.21 -1.47
CA SER A 101 2.77 -4.62 -0.16
C SER A 101 4.30 -4.68 -0.13
N MET A 102 4.92 -5.25 -1.18
CA MET A 102 6.37 -5.36 -1.28
C MET A 102 7.03 -3.99 -1.52
N CYS A 103 6.42 -3.18 -2.39
CA CYS A 103 6.88 -1.82 -2.63
C CYS A 103 6.74 -0.94 -1.37
N ALA A 104 5.64 -1.03 -0.64
CA ALA A 104 5.45 -0.31 0.62
C ALA A 104 6.51 -0.70 1.66
N THR A 105 6.82 -1.99 1.77
CA THR A 105 7.88 -2.50 2.65
C THR A 105 9.24 -1.90 2.25
N TYR A 106 9.58 -1.95 0.96
CA TYR A 106 10.83 -1.39 0.43
C TYR A 106 10.93 0.13 0.67
N LEU A 107 9.88 0.88 0.35
CA LEU A 107 9.82 2.33 0.50
C LEU A 107 9.93 2.76 1.95
N SER A 108 9.27 2.06 2.88
CA SER A 108 9.40 2.34 4.30
C SER A 108 10.85 2.15 4.77
N CYS A 109 11.51 1.05 4.37
CA CYS A 109 12.93 0.84 4.66
C CYS A 109 13.85 1.89 4.00
N CYS A 110 13.39 2.59 2.96
CA CYS A 110 14.10 3.72 2.37
C CYS A 110 13.86 5.06 3.10
N GLY A 111 13.02 5.09 4.15
CA GLY A 111 12.58 6.32 4.82
C GLY A 111 11.52 7.10 4.04
N LEU A 112 10.76 6.41 3.18
CA LEU A 112 9.68 6.95 2.33
C LEU A 112 8.30 6.52 2.85
N ASP A 113 8.03 6.73 4.14
CA ASP A 113 6.83 6.21 4.81
C ASP A 113 5.51 6.74 4.25
N VAL A 114 5.47 7.98 3.77
CA VAL A 114 4.26 8.55 3.13
C VAL A 114 3.91 7.76 1.87
N ALA A 115 4.89 7.54 1.00
CA ALA A 115 4.70 6.76 -0.22
C ALA A 115 4.34 5.30 0.09
N ALA A 116 4.98 4.70 1.11
CA ALA A 116 4.62 3.37 1.57
C ALA A 116 3.16 3.28 2.02
N ARG A 117 2.68 4.22 2.84
CA ARG A 117 1.29 4.26 3.32
C ARG A 117 0.28 4.51 2.20
N MET A 118 0.65 5.28 1.18
CA MET A 118 -0.17 5.46 -0.03
C MET A 118 -0.40 4.14 -0.77
N LEU A 119 0.64 3.32 -0.92
CA LEU A 119 0.51 1.99 -1.53
C LEU A 119 -0.34 1.05 -0.66
N LEU A 120 -0.17 1.08 0.66
CA LEU A 120 -1.02 0.29 1.57
C LEU A 120 -2.50 0.71 1.49
N ARG A 121 -2.78 2.00 1.34
CA ARG A 121 -4.14 2.51 1.11
C ARG A 121 -4.71 1.92 -0.18
N ARG A 122 -3.95 1.98 -1.28
CA ARG A 122 -4.35 1.39 -2.57
C ARG A 122 -4.61 -0.12 -2.42
N SER A 123 -3.73 -0.86 -1.73
CA SER A 123 -3.94 -2.28 -1.46
C SER A 123 -5.26 -2.57 -0.75
N LEU A 124 -5.63 -1.78 0.26
CA LEU A 124 -6.92 -1.92 0.94
C LEU A 124 -8.10 -1.66 0.00
N GLU A 125 -8.02 -0.58 -0.79
CA GLU A 125 -9.07 -0.23 -1.77
C GLU A 125 -9.24 -1.35 -2.80
N LEU A 126 -8.14 -1.88 -3.36
CA LEU A 126 -8.18 -2.98 -4.30
C LEU A 126 -8.72 -4.27 -3.68
N GLY A 127 -8.35 -4.60 -2.44
CA GLY A 127 -8.89 -5.77 -1.74
C GLY A 127 -10.41 -5.68 -1.54
N LEU A 128 -10.91 -4.49 -1.21
CA LEU A 128 -12.35 -4.23 -1.15
C LEU A 128 -13.03 -4.31 -2.51
N VAL A 129 -12.40 -3.77 -3.56
CA VAL A 129 -12.92 -3.84 -4.93
C VAL A 129 -13.07 -5.30 -5.36
N VAL A 130 -12.06 -6.16 -5.11
CA VAL A 130 -12.15 -7.59 -5.42
C VAL A 130 -13.34 -8.23 -4.72
N ALA A 131 -13.55 -7.94 -3.44
CA ALA A 131 -14.67 -8.51 -2.69
C ALA A 131 -16.04 -7.94 -3.11
N ALA A 132 -16.17 -6.63 -3.30
CA ALA A 132 -17.44 -5.98 -3.58
C ALA A 132 -17.87 -6.16 -5.04
N TYR A 133 -16.95 -6.04 -5.99
CA TYR A 133 -17.28 -6.07 -7.41
C TYR A 133 -17.33 -7.48 -8.00
N TRP A 134 -16.96 -8.51 -7.22
CA TRP A 134 -17.09 -9.90 -7.64
C TRP A 134 -18.48 -10.24 -8.18
N ASP A 135 -19.51 -9.72 -7.50
CA ASP A 135 -20.92 -9.90 -7.83
C ASP A 135 -21.56 -8.66 -8.48
N ALA A 136 -20.77 -7.63 -8.80
CA ALA A 136 -21.25 -6.37 -9.35
C ALA A 136 -20.52 -6.00 -10.66
N PRO A 137 -20.79 -6.72 -11.77
CA PRO A 137 -20.07 -6.52 -13.04
C PRO A 137 -20.25 -5.12 -13.63
N VAL A 138 -21.41 -4.48 -13.43
CA VAL A 138 -21.66 -3.12 -13.93
C VAL A 138 -20.74 -2.12 -13.22
N ASP A 139 -20.63 -2.21 -11.90
CA ASP A 139 -19.76 -1.33 -11.12
C ASP A 139 -18.29 -1.56 -11.47
N PHE A 140 -17.89 -2.82 -11.70
CA PHE A 140 -16.56 -3.17 -12.18
C PHE A 140 -16.22 -2.48 -13.51
N TRP A 141 -17.06 -2.63 -14.54
CA TRP A 141 -16.78 -2.05 -15.86
C TRP A 141 -16.85 -0.53 -15.84
N ASN A 142 -17.75 0.04 -15.05
CA ASN A 142 -17.80 1.49 -14.85
C ASN A 142 -16.50 2.02 -14.24
N TRP A 143 -15.97 1.35 -13.21
CA TRP A 143 -14.68 1.72 -12.63
C TRP A 143 -13.52 1.54 -13.63
N ARG A 144 -13.44 0.39 -14.28
CA ARG A 144 -12.29 0.01 -15.09
C ARG A 144 -12.18 0.77 -16.42
N GLU A 145 -13.29 0.93 -17.13
CA GLU A 145 -13.30 1.39 -18.53
C GLU A 145 -13.95 2.78 -18.70
N HIS A 146 -14.57 3.31 -17.64
CA HIS A 146 -15.32 4.57 -17.68
C HIS A 146 -14.93 5.55 -16.58
N ASP A 147 -13.73 5.41 -16.01
CA ASP A 147 -13.18 6.28 -14.97
C ASP A 147 -14.12 6.45 -13.77
N GLY A 148 -14.92 5.42 -13.45
CA GLY A 148 -15.78 5.43 -12.28
C GLY A 148 -14.97 5.48 -10.99
N ASP A 149 -15.25 6.44 -10.11
CA ASP A 149 -14.49 6.60 -8.87
C ASP A 149 -14.68 5.40 -7.91
N ILE A 150 -13.56 4.84 -7.44
CA ILE A 150 -13.57 3.95 -6.27
C ILE A 150 -13.86 4.79 -5.03
N ARG A 151 -15.07 4.68 -4.51
CA ARG A 151 -15.47 5.31 -3.26
C ARG A 151 -15.41 4.30 -2.13
N PHE A 152 -14.36 4.40 -1.32
CA PHE A 152 -14.13 3.56 -0.14
C PHE A 152 -15.38 3.36 0.72
N THR A 153 -16.07 4.44 1.07
CA THR A 153 -17.29 4.38 1.91
C THR A 153 -18.44 3.64 1.22
N THR A 154 -18.54 3.75 -0.11
CA THR A 154 -19.52 3.01 -0.91
C THR A 154 -19.20 1.52 -0.92
N LEU A 155 -17.92 1.14 -1.06
CA LEU A 155 -17.51 -0.27 -0.99
C LEU A 155 -17.81 -0.88 0.38
N CYS A 156 -17.49 -0.18 1.47
CA CYS A 156 -17.85 -0.62 2.83
C CYS A 156 -19.36 -0.79 2.99
N ALA A 157 -20.15 0.22 2.60
CA ALA A 157 -21.61 0.16 2.70
C ALA A 157 -22.21 -0.98 1.85
N TYR A 158 -21.65 -1.25 0.68
CA TYR A 158 -22.06 -2.38 -0.15
C TYR A 158 -21.81 -3.72 0.56
N ILE A 159 -20.59 -3.92 1.09
CA ILE A 159 -20.22 -5.16 1.78
C ILE A 159 -21.05 -5.38 3.05
N GLU A 160 -21.36 -4.31 3.78
CA GLU A 160 -22.17 -4.38 5.00
C GLU A 160 -23.68 -4.49 4.76
N SER A 161 -24.14 -4.33 3.51
CA SER A 161 -25.57 -4.29 3.21
C SER A 161 -26.25 -5.63 3.52
N ASP A 162 -27.49 -5.56 4.01
CA ASP A 162 -28.30 -6.76 4.28
C ASP A 162 -28.51 -7.61 3.02
N GLY A 163 -28.60 -6.97 1.85
CA GLY A 163 -28.72 -7.65 0.57
C GLY A 163 -27.47 -8.47 0.22
N TYR A 164 -26.29 -7.87 0.34
CA TYR A 164 -25.04 -8.56 0.01
C TYR A 164 -24.69 -9.66 1.02
N THR A 165 -24.91 -9.40 2.31
CA THR A 165 -24.75 -10.44 3.35
C THR A 165 -25.73 -11.60 3.14
N THR A 166 -26.98 -11.32 2.74
CA THR A 166 -27.95 -12.37 2.38
C THR A 166 -27.51 -13.17 1.15
N LEU A 167 -26.97 -12.51 0.12
CA LEU A 167 -26.41 -13.18 -1.05
C LEU A 167 -25.29 -14.15 -0.66
N CYS A 168 -24.33 -13.70 0.15
CA CYS A 168 -23.21 -14.54 0.60
C CYS A 168 -23.70 -15.77 1.39
N ARG A 169 -24.69 -15.59 2.29
CA ARG A 169 -25.31 -16.71 3.02
C ARG A 169 -25.99 -17.70 2.09
N LYS A 170 -26.79 -17.22 1.14
CA LYS A 170 -27.51 -18.08 0.18
C LYS A 170 -26.59 -18.86 -0.76
N GLN A 171 -25.37 -18.38 -0.97
CA GLN A 171 -24.34 -19.13 -1.70
C GLN A 171 -23.60 -20.16 -0.82
N GLY A 172 -23.99 -20.32 0.46
CA GLY A 172 -23.31 -21.22 1.41
C GLY A 172 -21.97 -20.69 1.90
N LYS A 173 -21.71 -19.39 1.75
CA LYS A 173 -20.38 -18.79 1.91
C LYS A 173 -20.20 -17.94 3.17
N SER A 174 -21.21 -17.80 4.04
CA SER A 174 -21.06 -16.88 5.18
C SER A 174 -21.99 -17.18 6.37
N GLU A 175 -22.27 -18.45 6.68
CA GLU A 175 -23.26 -18.76 7.74
C GLU A 175 -22.84 -18.33 9.16
N GLU A 176 -21.55 -18.06 9.43
CA GLU A 176 -21.08 -17.84 10.81
C GLU A 176 -20.32 -16.53 11.10
N VAL A 177 -19.89 -15.77 10.08
CA VAL A 177 -18.98 -14.62 10.30
C VAL A 177 -19.67 -13.28 9.99
N ASP A 178 -19.81 -12.43 11.02
CA ASP A 178 -20.19 -11.03 10.87
C ASP A 178 -18.99 -10.21 10.38
N VAL A 179 -19.14 -9.56 9.22
CA VAL A 179 -18.09 -8.75 8.59
C VAL A 179 -17.98 -7.34 9.19
N LYS A 180 -19.02 -6.85 9.88
CA LYS A 180 -19.10 -5.48 10.40
C LYS A 180 -17.94 -5.11 11.35
N PRO A 181 -17.48 -5.99 12.27
CA PRO A 181 -16.30 -5.70 13.07
C PRO A 181 -15.05 -5.47 12.21
N THR A 182 -14.86 -6.27 11.16
CA THR A 182 -13.73 -6.13 10.22
C THR A 182 -13.81 -4.82 9.45
N ILE A 183 -15.01 -4.41 9.01
CA ILE A 183 -15.20 -3.12 8.31
C ILE A 183 -14.86 -1.94 9.22
N LYS A 184 -15.25 -1.97 10.51
CA LYS A 184 -14.84 -0.93 11.46
C LYS A 184 -13.32 -0.83 11.63
N THR A 185 -12.63 -1.97 11.69
CA THR A 185 -11.16 -2.00 11.75
C THR A 185 -10.55 -1.43 10.47
N LEU A 186 -11.13 -1.77 9.33
CA LEU A 186 -10.74 -1.29 8.01
C LEU A 186 -10.91 0.23 7.88
N GLU A 187 -12.04 0.80 8.30
CA GLU A 187 -12.27 2.26 8.32
C GLU A 187 -11.24 3.00 9.18
N ARG A 188 -10.92 2.46 10.37
CA ARG A 188 -9.89 3.00 11.24
C ARG A 188 -8.52 3.01 10.54
N LEU A 189 -8.12 1.89 9.95
CA LEU A 189 -6.84 1.77 9.26
C LEU A 189 -6.77 2.68 8.02
N TYR A 190 -7.84 2.72 7.24
CA TYR A 190 -7.94 3.60 6.07
C TYR A 190 -7.79 5.07 6.46
N SER A 191 -8.39 5.51 7.57
CA SER A 191 -8.18 6.87 8.09
C SER A 191 -6.70 7.15 8.39
N VAL A 192 -6.01 6.21 9.04
CA VAL A 192 -4.56 6.32 9.34
C VAL A 192 -3.74 6.44 8.05
N LEU A 193 -4.04 5.63 7.04
CA LEU A 193 -3.33 5.63 5.77
C LEU A 193 -3.70 6.82 4.85
N SER A 194 -4.91 7.37 4.97
CA SER A 194 -5.37 8.52 4.18
C SER A 194 -4.88 9.85 4.74
N ASN A 195 -4.72 9.95 6.06
CA ASN A 195 -4.23 11.17 6.73
C ASN A 195 -2.79 11.57 6.31
N VAL A 196 -2.05 10.72 5.58
CA VAL A 196 -0.76 11.10 4.96
C VAL A 196 -0.89 11.71 3.57
N VAL A 197 -1.99 11.46 2.86
CA VAL A 197 -2.28 12.01 1.52
C VAL A 197 -2.93 13.39 1.63
N HIS A 198 -3.78 13.55 2.64
CA HIS A 198 -4.37 14.83 3.02
C HIS A 198 -3.84 15.25 4.39
N PRO A 199 -2.53 15.54 4.51
CA PRO A 199 -1.96 15.94 5.77
C PRO A 199 -2.69 17.20 6.25
N LYS A 200 -3.29 17.11 7.43
CA LYS A 200 -3.79 18.30 8.11
C LYS A 200 -2.58 19.25 8.31
N PRO A 201 -2.75 20.58 8.27
CA PRO A 201 -1.63 21.53 8.31
C PRO A 201 -0.64 21.35 9.48
N TYR A 202 -1.05 20.69 10.55
CA TYR A 202 -0.20 20.38 11.72
C TYR A 202 0.56 19.04 11.62
N ASN A 203 0.35 18.25 10.57
CA ASN A 203 1.00 16.96 10.34
C ASN A 203 2.20 17.06 9.36
N PHE A 204 2.57 18.26 8.92
CA PHE A 204 3.80 18.46 8.13
C PHE A 204 5.01 18.26 9.04
N SER A 205 5.54 17.04 9.08
CA SER A 205 6.72 16.68 9.87
C SER A 205 8.03 16.73 9.07
N THR A 206 7.98 17.04 7.77
CA THR A 206 9.16 17.09 6.90
C THR A 206 9.96 18.36 7.15
N THR A 207 10.85 18.31 8.15
CA THR A 207 12.06 19.13 8.12
C THR A 207 13.05 18.52 7.12
N GLN A 208 13.76 19.35 6.35
CA GLN A 208 14.71 18.88 5.32
C GLN A 208 15.76 17.89 5.86
N GLU A 209 16.07 17.97 7.15
CA GLU A 209 17.10 17.18 7.82
C GLU A 209 16.74 15.69 7.99
N ARG A 210 15.46 15.33 8.00
CA ARG A 210 15.02 13.92 8.20
C ARG A 210 14.48 13.25 6.94
N MET A 211 14.44 13.96 5.82
CA MET A 211 14.00 13.42 4.54
C MET A 211 14.86 12.19 4.18
N TYR A 212 14.22 11.09 3.76
CA TYR A 212 14.88 9.83 3.37
C TYR A 212 15.72 9.16 4.45
N THR A 213 15.51 9.49 5.73
CA THR A 213 16.15 8.75 6.83
C THR A 213 15.14 7.76 7.40
N ALA A 214 15.47 6.47 7.35
CA ALA A 214 14.63 5.44 7.91
C ALA A 214 14.78 5.42 9.44
N ASP A 215 13.73 5.82 10.15
CA ASP A 215 13.60 5.61 11.59
C ASP A 215 13.08 4.18 11.84
N PRO A 216 13.84 3.31 12.52
CA PRO A 216 13.39 1.95 12.82
C PRO A 216 12.01 1.86 13.47
N GLU A 217 11.60 2.83 14.30
CA GLU A 217 10.27 2.83 14.91
C GLU A 217 9.16 3.13 13.91
N GLU A 218 9.36 4.12 13.02
CA GLU A 218 8.38 4.43 11.96
C GLU A 218 8.33 3.32 10.91
N VAL A 219 9.47 2.68 10.59
CA VAL A 219 9.50 1.48 9.74
C VAL A 219 8.68 0.37 10.36
N ARG A 220 8.93 0.03 11.64
CA ARG A 220 8.16 -1.00 12.34
C ARG A 220 6.66 -0.71 12.33
N LYS A 221 6.28 0.54 12.56
CA LYS A 221 4.89 0.99 12.53
C LYS A 221 4.25 0.85 11.15
N THR A 222 4.95 1.29 10.09
CA THR A 222 4.47 1.14 8.70
C THR A 222 4.35 -0.33 8.30
N LEU A 223 5.31 -1.19 8.68
CA LEU A 223 5.19 -2.64 8.48
C LEU A 223 4.03 -3.25 9.28
N GLY A 224 3.76 -2.74 10.49
CA GLY A 224 2.58 -3.10 11.27
C GLY A 224 1.28 -2.80 10.51
N TYR A 225 1.17 -1.63 9.87
CA TYR A 225 0.04 -1.31 9.00
C TYR A 225 -0.04 -2.22 7.78
N ALA A 226 1.08 -2.65 7.22
CA ALA A 226 1.09 -3.61 6.11
C ALA A 226 0.54 -4.99 6.54
N VAL A 227 0.92 -5.46 7.74
CA VAL A 227 0.40 -6.73 8.28
C VAL A 227 -1.10 -6.62 8.52
N GLU A 228 -1.54 -5.51 9.12
CA GLU A 228 -2.96 -5.26 9.38
C GLU A 228 -3.77 -5.17 8.07
N THR A 229 -3.21 -4.50 7.05
CA THR A 229 -3.80 -4.40 5.71
C THR A 229 -4.03 -5.78 5.10
N GLN A 230 -3.00 -6.62 5.07
CA GLN A 230 -3.09 -7.98 4.53
C GLN A 230 -4.07 -8.85 5.31
N GLN A 231 -4.09 -8.71 6.64
CA GLN A 231 -5.02 -9.45 7.49
C GLN A 231 -6.48 -9.06 7.21
N ILE A 232 -6.77 -7.77 7.09
CA ILE A 232 -8.13 -7.29 6.79
C ILE A 232 -8.60 -7.79 5.43
N ILE A 233 -7.75 -7.67 4.40
CA ILE A 233 -8.06 -8.18 3.05
C ILE A 233 -8.32 -9.69 3.11
N ALA A 234 -7.45 -10.44 3.78
CA ALA A 234 -7.62 -11.88 3.94
C ALA A 234 -8.94 -12.22 4.66
N THR A 235 -9.30 -11.50 5.73
CA THR A 235 -10.55 -11.73 6.45
C THR A 235 -11.77 -11.45 5.57
N ILE A 236 -11.78 -10.36 4.79
CA ILE A 236 -12.88 -10.04 3.88
C ILE A 236 -12.98 -11.09 2.76
N LEU A 237 -11.85 -11.52 2.21
CA LEU A 237 -11.83 -12.58 1.20
C LEU A 237 -12.31 -13.92 1.77
N CYS A 238 -11.88 -14.32 2.97
CA CYS A 238 -12.38 -15.53 3.63
C CYS A 238 -13.88 -15.44 3.95
N TRP A 239 -14.37 -14.25 4.32
CA TRP A 239 -15.79 -14.04 4.54
C TRP A 239 -16.61 -14.19 3.25
N ARG A 240 -16.07 -13.74 2.11
CA ARG A 240 -16.72 -13.91 0.80
C ARG A 240 -16.51 -15.31 0.20
N PHE A 241 -15.37 -15.93 0.48
CA PHE A 241 -14.87 -17.20 -0.07
C PHE A 241 -14.28 -18.06 1.07
N PRO A 242 -15.10 -18.77 1.87
CA PRO A 242 -14.63 -19.53 3.04
C PRO A 242 -13.55 -20.56 2.76
N ASP A 243 -13.58 -21.17 1.57
CA ASP A 243 -12.59 -22.17 1.13
C ASP A 243 -11.16 -21.61 1.07
N PHE A 244 -10.98 -20.29 1.17
CA PHE A 244 -9.65 -19.66 1.18
C PHE A 244 -9.02 -19.66 2.55
N ASN A 245 -9.76 -20.03 3.60
CA ASN A 245 -9.23 -20.06 4.96
C ASN A 245 -7.95 -20.89 5.03
N ASP A 246 -7.89 -22.03 4.35
CA ASP A 246 -6.69 -22.87 4.32
C ASP A 246 -5.50 -22.15 3.66
N ILE A 247 -5.72 -21.38 2.59
CA ILE A 247 -4.63 -20.66 1.91
C ILE A 247 -4.15 -19.47 2.74
N LEU A 248 -5.08 -18.73 3.32
CA LEU A 248 -4.83 -17.43 3.96
C LEU A 248 -4.47 -17.54 5.45
N THR A 249 -4.75 -18.67 6.09
CA THR A 249 -4.37 -18.95 7.48
C THR A 249 -3.24 -19.96 7.62
N SER A 250 -2.93 -20.74 6.56
CA SER A 250 -1.72 -21.55 6.55
C SER A 250 -0.51 -20.64 6.62
N ALA A 251 0.24 -20.72 7.71
CA ALA A 251 1.59 -20.19 7.74
C ALA A 251 2.35 -20.82 6.56
N PRO A 252 3.05 -20.04 5.70
CA PRO A 252 3.79 -20.63 4.61
C PRO A 252 4.83 -21.59 5.19
N LYS A 253 4.74 -22.85 4.75
CA LYS A 253 5.76 -23.85 5.04
C LYS A 253 7.03 -23.37 4.34
N LYS A 254 8.07 -23.09 5.14
CA LYS A 254 9.41 -22.75 4.64
C LYS A 254 9.97 -23.88 3.79
#